data_AF-A0A0D8XZ57-F1
#
_entry.id   AF-A0A0D8XZ57-F1
#
_cell.length_a   1.000
_cell.length_b   1.000
_cell.length_c   1.000
_cell.angle_alpha   90.00
_cell.angle_beta   90.00
_cell.angle_gamma   90.00
#
_symmetry.space_group_name_H-M   'P 1'
#
loop_
_entity.id
_entity.type
_entity.pdbx_description
1 polymer ?
#
loop_
_entity_poly.entity_id
_entity_poly.type
_entity_poly.pdbx_seq_one_letter_code
_entity_poly.pdbx_strand_id
1 'polypeptide(L)'
;MESFLDLRANLNHLRKHDCSKHASCIDTIDGFTCRCHDNYRDESPSPSTNPGRVCIRAFVPDPPECDVSDPLSCDQRKSEVCVFVSGTYKCRCASGYTRLPDGRCLAINECEHQRLNTCGQNAECIDLAEGYTCQCRSGFADVSPAGQPGRICKARVNECSNKEKYRVDCDENAICIDTDDSFTCQCRPGFADISAAFNRLPGRRCIEAVNECSVKSLNDCSEFALCEDAKPIS
;
A
#
# COMPACT_ATOMS: atom_id res chain seq x y z
N MET A 1 40.07 -13.76 -66.59
CA MET A 1 40.99 -14.91 -66.45
C MET A 1 42.26 -14.36 -65.83
N GLU A 2 42.64 -14.84 -64.64
CA GLU A 2 43.76 -14.28 -63.87
C GLU A 2 45.13 -14.85 -64.28
N SER A 3 46.20 -14.08 -64.05
CA SER A 3 47.34 -14.44 -63.17
C SER A 3 48.33 -13.25 -63.14
N PHE A 4 48.71 -12.67 -61.99
CA PHE A 4 49.75 -13.12 -61.02
C PHE A 4 51.15 -13.20 -61.66
N LEU A 5 52.26 -12.66 -61.12
CA LEU A 5 52.65 -12.16 -59.77
C LEU A 5 53.36 -10.77 -59.88
N ASP A 6 53.74 -10.03 -58.81
CA ASP A 6 54.84 -10.29 -57.84
C ASP A 6 55.04 -9.05 -56.90
N LEU A 7 55.49 -9.08 -55.63
CA LEU A 7 55.38 -10.02 -54.48
C LEU A 7 55.57 -9.19 -53.16
N ARG A 8 54.97 -9.60 -52.03
CA ARG A 8 55.22 -9.16 -50.61
C ARG A 8 54.85 -7.69 -50.24
N ALA A 9 54.04 -7.36 -49.22
CA ALA A 9 53.82 -7.89 -47.87
C ALA A 9 54.97 -7.66 -46.85
N ASN A 10 54.64 -7.00 -45.73
CA ASN A 10 55.48 -6.64 -44.57
C ASN A 10 56.58 -5.57 -44.75
N LEU A 11 56.35 -4.38 -44.16
CA LEU A 11 57.06 -4.03 -42.92
C LEU A 11 56.27 -3.03 -42.07
N ASN A 12 56.23 -3.26 -40.75
CA ASN A 12 55.61 -2.36 -39.79
C ASN A 12 56.32 -0.99 -39.74
N HIS A 13 55.60 0.09 -40.00
CA HIS A 13 55.92 1.38 -39.37
C HIS A 13 54.74 1.84 -38.52
N LEU A 14 54.91 1.65 -37.22
CA LEU A 14 54.01 2.13 -36.18
C LEU A 14 53.80 3.64 -36.40
N ARG A 15 52.54 4.09 -36.57
CA ARG A 15 52.15 5.41 -36.06
C ARG A 15 52.20 5.32 -34.53
N LYS A 16 53.41 5.49 -33.98
CA LYS A 16 53.65 5.49 -32.54
C LYS A 16 53.05 6.77 -31.96
N HIS A 17 51.76 6.72 -31.67
CA HIS A 17 51.09 7.77 -30.92
C HIS A 17 51.60 7.77 -29.47
N ASP A 18 51.61 8.95 -28.86
CA ASP A 18 51.99 9.18 -27.47
C ASP A 18 50.76 9.32 -26.55
N CYS A 19 49.56 8.97 -27.04
CA CYS A 19 48.36 8.83 -26.22
C CYS A 19 48.60 7.97 -24.97
N SER A 20 47.97 8.35 -23.86
CA SER A 20 47.89 7.50 -22.66
C SER A 20 47.34 6.12 -23.01
N LYS A 21 47.80 5.09 -22.29
CA LYS A 21 47.18 3.74 -22.34
C LYS A 21 45.69 3.73 -21.94
N HIS A 22 45.22 4.81 -21.31
CA HIS A 22 43.81 5.04 -20.96
C HIS A 22 43.15 6.11 -21.86
N ALA A 23 43.67 6.29 -23.08
CA ALA A 23 43.09 7.15 -24.10
C ALA A 23 42.94 6.42 -25.43
N SER A 24 41.89 6.76 -26.16
CA SER A 24 41.71 6.37 -27.56
C SER A 24 42.47 7.35 -28.46
N CYS A 25 43.28 6.82 -29.37
CA CYS A 25 43.88 7.59 -30.46
C CYS A 25 42.84 7.82 -31.56
N ILE A 26 42.69 9.07 -32.01
CA ILE A 26 41.73 9.49 -33.03
C ILE A 26 42.52 10.13 -34.16
N ASP A 27 42.42 9.58 -35.36
CA ASP A 27 43.11 10.09 -36.56
C ASP A 27 42.51 11.44 -36.99
N THR A 28 43.35 12.37 -37.44
CA THR A 28 42.92 13.69 -37.92
C THR A 28 43.64 14.07 -39.21
N ILE A 29 43.10 15.04 -39.95
CA ILE A 29 43.69 15.50 -41.22
C ILE A 29 45.15 15.97 -41.02
N ASP A 30 45.43 16.61 -39.89
CA ASP A 30 46.75 17.15 -39.52
C ASP A 30 47.59 16.20 -38.65
N GLY A 31 47.16 14.95 -38.42
CA GLY A 31 47.89 13.98 -37.60
C GLY A 31 46.97 13.10 -36.75
N PHE A 32 47.00 13.27 -35.43
CA PHE A 32 46.12 12.57 -34.51
C PHE A 32 45.87 13.37 -33.23
N THR A 33 44.77 13.08 -32.55
CA THR A 33 44.46 13.56 -31.21
C THR A 33 44.16 12.38 -30.28
N CYS A 34 44.20 12.58 -28.97
CA CYS A 34 43.93 11.54 -27.98
C CYS A 34 42.80 11.98 -27.05
N ARG A 35 41.87 11.08 -26.75
CA ARG A 35 40.77 11.34 -25.81
C ARG A 35 40.78 10.27 -24.72
N CYS A 36 40.81 10.69 -23.45
CA CYS A 36 40.72 9.76 -22.33
C CYS A 36 39.46 8.87 -22.43
N HIS A 37 39.57 7.62 -21.98
CA HIS A 37 38.44 6.70 -21.85
C HIS A 37 37.45 7.18 -20.78
N ASP A 38 36.23 6.68 -20.84
CA ASP A 38 35.22 6.93 -19.81
C ASP A 38 35.75 6.54 -18.42
N ASN A 39 35.45 7.36 -17.41
CA ASN A 39 36.00 7.31 -16.06
C ASN A 39 37.50 7.68 -15.94
N TYR A 40 38.09 8.37 -16.93
CA TYR A 40 39.39 9.00 -16.82
C TYR A 40 39.30 10.49 -17.16
N ARG A 41 39.97 11.34 -16.37
CA ARG A 41 40.10 12.78 -16.64
C ARG A 41 41.48 13.09 -17.22
N ASP A 42 41.52 14.11 -18.07
CA ASP A 42 42.75 14.58 -18.71
C ASP A 42 43.52 15.52 -17.77
N GLU A 43 44.75 15.14 -17.45
CA GLU A 43 45.74 15.88 -16.66
C GLU A 43 47.01 16.14 -17.49
N SER A 44 46.89 16.12 -18.82
CA SER A 44 48.02 16.42 -19.70
C SER A 44 48.51 17.85 -19.43
N PRO A 45 49.83 18.14 -19.42
CA PRO A 45 50.34 19.48 -19.12
C PRO A 45 49.87 20.60 -20.08
N SER A 46 49.25 20.24 -21.21
CA SER A 46 48.65 21.18 -22.16
C SER A 46 47.42 20.55 -22.84
N PRO A 47 46.27 20.41 -22.16
CA PRO A 47 45.12 19.66 -22.68
C PRO A 47 44.53 20.25 -23.97
N SER A 48 44.69 21.56 -24.18
CA SER A 48 44.17 22.25 -25.37
C SER A 48 44.94 21.94 -26.66
N THR A 49 46.21 21.50 -26.56
CA THR A 49 47.08 21.22 -27.71
C THR A 49 47.48 19.74 -27.80
N ASN A 50 47.74 19.11 -26.66
CA ASN A 50 48.10 17.71 -26.52
C ASN A 50 47.19 17.03 -25.46
N PRO A 51 45.89 16.85 -25.75
CA PRO A 51 44.99 16.12 -24.86
C PRO A 51 45.35 14.63 -24.76
N GLY A 52 44.83 13.96 -23.75
CA GLY A 52 44.83 12.51 -23.59
C GLY A 52 46.20 11.85 -23.45
N ARG A 53 47.24 12.61 -23.10
CA ARG A 53 48.61 12.10 -22.82
C ARG A 53 48.74 11.59 -21.40
N VAL A 54 48.12 12.29 -20.44
CA VAL A 54 48.02 11.89 -19.05
C VAL A 54 46.54 11.75 -18.69
N CYS A 55 46.03 10.53 -18.74
CA CYS A 55 44.68 10.21 -18.30
C CYS A 55 44.74 9.52 -16.93
N ILE A 56 44.28 10.20 -15.88
CA ILE A 56 44.16 9.61 -14.54
C ILE A 56 42.73 9.14 -14.32
N ARG A 57 42.55 8.07 -13.53
CA ARG A 57 41.21 7.58 -13.19
C ARG A 57 40.45 8.69 -12.48
N ALA A 58 39.35 9.13 -13.06
CA ALA A 58 38.48 10.11 -12.44
C ALA A 58 37.80 9.42 -11.26
N PHE A 59 38.23 9.75 -10.04
CA PHE A 59 37.43 9.48 -8.85
C PHE A 59 36.26 10.46 -8.84
N VAL A 60 35.23 10.12 -9.61
CA VAL A 60 33.87 10.58 -9.33
C VAL A 60 33.42 9.70 -8.17
N PRO A 61 33.32 10.21 -6.93
CA PRO A 61 32.63 9.45 -5.90
C PRO A 61 31.19 9.26 -6.38
N ASP A 62 30.74 8.01 -6.40
CA ASP A 62 29.32 7.73 -6.57
C ASP A 62 28.54 8.51 -5.50
N PRO A 63 27.39 9.15 -5.83
CA PRO A 63 26.59 9.82 -4.83
C PRO A 63 26.24 8.80 -3.75
N PRO A 64 26.42 9.12 -2.45
CA PRO A 64 26.50 8.13 -1.39
C PRO A 64 25.27 7.21 -1.40
N GLU A 65 25.48 5.99 -1.86
CA GLU A 65 24.49 4.92 -1.78
C GLU A 65 24.28 4.63 -0.30
N CYS A 66 23.02 4.62 0.15
CA CYS A 66 22.77 4.55 1.58
C CYS A 66 23.15 3.16 2.12
N ASP A 67 24.13 3.13 3.02
CA ASP A 67 24.62 1.94 3.70
C ASP A 67 23.70 1.58 4.88
N VAL A 68 23.10 0.39 4.82
CA VAL A 68 22.25 -0.16 5.88
C VAL A 68 23.01 -0.48 7.18
N SER A 69 24.35 -0.46 7.12
CA SER A 69 25.27 -0.69 8.24
C SER A 69 25.62 0.60 8.99
N ASP A 70 25.45 1.77 8.36
CA ASP A 70 25.84 3.06 8.91
C ASP A 70 24.63 3.82 9.46
N PRO A 71 24.50 4.02 10.80
CA PRO A 71 23.42 4.79 11.38
C PRO A 71 23.44 6.28 10.98
N LEU A 72 24.49 6.78 10.32
CA LEU A 72 24.62 8.14 9.78
C LEU A 72 24.38 8.24 8.26
N SER A 73 23.98 7.16 7.59
CA SER A 73 23.90 7.14 6.11
C SER A 73 22.83 8.07 5.50
N CYS A 74 21.87 8.55 6.31
CA CYS A 74 21.00 9.67 5.98
C CYS A 74 21.17 10.78 7.03
N ASP A 75 20.92 12.04 6.66
CA ASP A 75 21.16 13.19 7.56
C ASP A 75 20.18 13.16 8.75
N GLN A 76 20.66 12.69 9.90
CA GLN A 76 19.86 12.58 11.12
C GLN A 76 19.21 13.91 11.55
N ARG A 77 19.82 15.05 11.19
CA ARG A 77 19.27 16.39 11.50
C ARG A 77 18.04 16.74 10.65
N LYS A 78 17.80 15.96 9.59
CA LYS A 78 16.64 16.05 8.70
C LYS A 78 15.61 14.96 8.97
N SER A 79 15.83 14.04 9.91
CA SER A 79 14.92 12.93 10.21
C SER A 79 14.59 12.05 8.98
N GLU A 80 15.59 11.83 8.13
CA GLU A 80 15.47 11.00 6.93
C GLU A 80 15.74 9.51 7.23
N VAL A 81 15.05 8.62 6.51
CA VAL A 81 15.25 7.17 6.56
C VAL A 81 15.78 6.62 5.24
N CYS A 82 16.67 5.64 5.34
CA CYS A 82 17.18 4.87 4.21
C CYS A 82 16.11 3.87 3.74
N VAL A 83 15.82 3.83 2.43
CA VAL A 83 14.90 2.87 1.82
C VAL A 83 15.44 2.30 0.52
N PHE A 84 15.06 1.06 0.20
CA PHE A 84 15.39 0.41 -1.07
C PHE A 84 14.30 0.66 -2.11
N VAL A 85 14.63 1.29 -3.24
CA VAL A 85 13.70 1.62 -4.33
C VAL A 85 14.36 1.33 -5.68
N SER A 86 13.70 0.50 -6.50
CA SER A 86 14.13 0.17 -7.87
C SER A 86 15.58 -0.31 -7.99
N GLY A 87 16.05 -1.13 -7.07
CA GLY A 87 17.41 -1.69 -7.08
C GLY A 87 18.49 -0.82 -6.44
N THR A 88 18.12 0.33 -5.86
CA THR A 88 19.06 1.30 -5.26
C THR A 88 18.58 1.77 -3.90
N TYR A 89 19.49 2.10 -2.98
CA TYR A 89 19.13 2.73 -1.70
C TYR A 89 19.03 4.26 -1.84
N LYS A 90 18.05 4.88 -1.17
CA LYS A 90 17.80 6.34 -1.21
C LYS A 90 17.30 6.85 0.15
N CYS A 91 17.70 8.07 0.52
CA CYS A 91 17.14 8.76 1.69
C CYS A 91 15.81 9.47 1.35
N ARG A 92 14.75 9.18 2.12
CA ARG A 92 13.46 9.89 2.07
C ARG A 92 12.91 10.16 3.47
N CYS A 93 11.88 10.99 3.57
CA CYS A 93 11.11 11.09 4.80
C CYS A 93 10.39 9.77 5.11
N ALA A 94 10.22 9.46 6.39
CA ALA A 94 9.43 8.31 6.85
C ALA A 94 7.95 8.43 6.40
N SER A 95 7.21 7.33 6.46
CA SER A 95 5.76 7.34 6.23
C SER A 95 5.10 8.36 7.17
N GLY A 96 4.19 9.20 6.66
CA GLY A 96 3.57 10.28 7.44
C GLY A 96 4.42 11.54 7.63
N TYR A 97 5.62 11.64 7.05
CA TYR A 97 6.48 12.83 7.15
C TYR A 97 6.60 13.56 5.80
N THR A 98 6.50 14.89 5.80
CA THR A 98 6.72 15.73 4.61
C THR A 98 8.10 16.38 4.61
N ARG A 99 8.68 16.57 3.42
CA ARG A 99 9.98 17.23 3.24
C ARG A 99 9.78 18.74 3.06
N LEU A 100 10.34 19.53 3.97
CA LEU A 100 10.40 20.99 3.86
C LEU A 100 11.39 21.46 2.77
N PRO A 101 11.32 22.73 2.34
CA PRO A 101 12.29 23.31 1.40
C PRO A 101 13.76 23.30 1.89
N ASP A 102 13.98 23.25 3.21
CA ASP A 102 15.31 23.10 3.82
C ASP A 102 15.79 21.64 3.91
N GLY A 103 14.96 20.70 3.44
CA GLY A 103 15.23 19.27 3.41
C GLY A 103 14.83 18.50 4.67
N ARG A 104 14.38 19.16 5.75
CA ARG A 104 13.94 18.45 6.97
C ARG A 104 12.61 17.74 6.76
N CYS A 105 12.49 16.55 7.35
CA CYS A 105 11.27 15.77 7.43
C CYS A 105 10.54 16.09 8.73
N LEU A 106 9.31 16.58 8.64
CA LEU A 106 8.42 16.78 9.79
C LEU A 106 7.19 15.87 9.67
N ALA A 107 6.71 15.35 10.79
CA ALA A 107 5.45 14.63 10.85
C ALA A 107 4.33 15.55 10.33
N ILE A 108 3.51 15.03 9.42
CA ILE A 108 2.28 15.67 8.98
C ILE A 108 1.24 15.33 10.03
N ASN A 109 0.70 16.35 10.71
CA ASN A 109 -0.50 16.17 11.52
C ASN A 109 -1.72 16.42 10.63
N GLU A 110 -2.35 15.37 10.08
CA GLU A 110 -3.54 15.55 9.25
C GLU A 110 -4.77 16.04 10.04
N CYS A 111 -4.73 16.00 11.37
CA CYS A 111 -5.82 16.44 12.24
C CYS A 111 -5.87 17.96 12.46
N GLU A 112 -4.75 18.69 12.30
CA GLU A 112 -4.73 20.16 12.33
C GLU A 112 -5.52 20.79 11.16
N HIS A 113 -5.71 20.06 10.06
CA HIS A 113 -6.34 20.56 8.84
C HIS A 113 -7.35 19.56 8.27
N GLN A 114 -8.64 19.87 8.38
CA GLN A 114 -9.74 18.99 7.94
C GLN A 114 -9.73 18.62 6.44
N ARG A 115 -8.93 19.29 5.61
CA ARG A 115 -8.68 18.93 4.21
C ARG A 115 -7.62 17.83 3.99
N LEU A 116 -6.90 17.44 5.04
CA LEU A 116 -5.84 16.41 5.01
C LEU A 116 -6.34 15.07 5.57
N ASN A 117 -7.34 15.09 6.44
CA ASN A 117 -8.00 13.88 6.93
C ASN A 117 -9.36 13.64 6.25
N THR A 118 -9.90 12.43 6.43
CA THR A 118 -11.20 12.00 5.90
C THR A 118 -12.18 11.61 7.01
N CYS A 119 -11.94 12.04 8.25
CA CYS A 119 -12.78 11.69 9.39
C CYS A 119 -14.24 12.17 9.20
N GLY A 120 -15.19 11.34 9.62
CA GLY A 120 -16.62 11.69 9.60
C GLY A 120 -16.93 12.87 10.51
N GLN A 121 -18.03 13.57 10.24
CA GLN A 121 -18.40 14.81 10.97
C GLN A 121 -18.52 14.61 12.50
N ASN A 122 -18.97 13.43 12.94
CA ASN A 122 -19.10 13.06 14.35
C ASN A 122 -17.92 12.21 14.86
N ALA A 123 -16.77 12.27 14.18
CA ALA A 123 -15.54 11.62 14.60
C ALA A 123 -14.54 12.62 15.22
N GLU A 124 -13.58 12.05 15.93
CA GLU A 124 -12.34 12.67 16.37
C GLU A 124 -11.22 12.14 15.46
N CYS A 125 -10.32 13.05 15.06
CA CYS A 125 -9.11 12.70 14.31
C CYS A 125 -7.98 12.49 15.32
N ILE A 126 -7.26 11.39 15.19
CA ILE A 126 -6.14 11.03 16.06
C ILE A 126 -4.90 10.91 15.19
N ASP A 127 -3.95 11.81 15.44
CA ASP A 127 -2.63 11.84 14.79
C ASP A 127 -1.78 10.65 15.27
N LEU A 128 -1.09 9.98 14.35
CA LEU A 128 -0.26 8.80 14.62
C LEU A 128 1.17 9.01 14.09
N ALA A 129 2.09 8.13 14.50
CA ALA A 129 3.46 8.15 13.97
C ALA A 129 3.53 7.86 12.45
N GLU A 130 2.52 7.17 11.89
CA GLU A 130 2.34 6.96 10.46
C GLU A 130 0.92 7.39 10.04
N GLY A 131 0.76 8.67 9.69
CA GLY A 131 -0.52 9.25 9.26
C GLY A 131 -1.52 9.42 10.41
N TYR A 132 -2.81 9.23 10.15
CA TYR A 132 -3.89 9.44 11.13
C TYR A 132 -4.90 8.30 11.16
N THR A 133 -5.62 8.18 12.27
CA THR A 133 -6.86 7.40 12.38
C THR A 133 -8.03 8.28 12.79
N CYS A 134 -9.25 7.75 12.72
CA CYS A 134 -10.46 8.44 13.15
C CYS A 134 -11.27 7.54 14.08
N GLN A 135 -11.86 8.11 15.12
CA GLN A 135 -12.70 7.41 16.09
C GLN A 135 -14.05 8.12 16.22
N CYS A 136 -15.16 7.40 16.22
CA CYS A 136 -16.46 8.03 16.48
C CYS A 136 -16.53 8.59 17.91
N ARG A 137 -17.07 9.81 18.04
CA ARG A 137 -17.21 10.49 19.34
C ARG A 137 -18.14 9.71 20.28
N SER A 138 -18.01 9.96 21.58
CA SER A 138 -18.92 9.40 22.58
C SER A 138 -20.39 9.67 22.22
N GLY A 139 -21.23 8.64 22.34
CA GLY A 139 -22.63 8.68 21.89
C GLY A 139 -22.85 8.33 20.41
N PHE A 140 -21.80 8.02 19.65
CA PHE A 140 -21.90 7.53 18.28
C PHE A 140 -21.36 6.09 18.16
N ALA A 141 -21.90 5.37 17.19
CA ALA A 141 -21.47 4.05 16.75
C ALA A 141 -20.72 4.17 15.43
N ASP A 142 -19.70 3.32 15.24
CA ASP A 142 -18.93 3.27 14.01
C ASP A 142 -19.53 2.22 13.08
N VAL A 143 -20.10 2.68 11.97
CA VAL A 143 -20.71 1.84 10.94
C VAL A 143 -19.94 1.94 9.61
N SER A 144 -18.66 2.30 9.71
CA SER A 144 -17.77 2.45 8.56
C SER A 144 -17.35 1.09 7.95
N PRO A 145 -16.92 1.06 6.67
CA PRO A 145 -16.32 -0.13 6.09
C PRO A 145 -15.09 -0.62 6.88
N ALA A 146 -14.87 -1.94 6.89
CA ALA A 146 -13.73 -2.55 7.56
C ALA A 146 -12.38 -1.92 7.13
N GLY A 147 -11.53 -1.62 8.11
CA GLY A 147 -10.23 -0.96 7.89
C GLY A 147 -10.30 0.57 7.72
N GLN A 148 -11.48 1.18 7.75
CA GLN A 148 -11.66 2.64 7.63
C GLN A 148 -12.51 3.18 8.80
N PRO A 149 -12.04 3.10 10.06
CA PRO A 149 -12.82 3.51 11.22
C PRO A 149 -13.17 5.01 11.21
N GLY A 150 -14.24 5.39 11.89
CA GLY A 150 -14.63 6.78 12.12
C GLY A 150 -14.97 7.57 10.86
N ARG A 151 -15.31 6.92 9.74
CA ARG A 151 -15.75 7.58 8.49
C ARG A 151 -17.27 7.80 8.48
N ILE A 152 -18.02 6.86 9.03
CA ILE A 152 -19.49 6.90 9.15
C ILE A 152 -19.84 6.69 10.63
N CYS A 153 -20.16 7.79 11.32
CA CYS A 153 -20.51 7.79 12.75
C CYS A 153 -22.00 8.10 12.93
N LYS A 154 -22.77 7.07 13.28
CA LYS A 154 -24.23 7.12 13.48
C LYS A 154 -24.54 7.35 14.97
N ALA A 155 -25.54 8.15 15.31
CA ALA A 155 -25.89 8.38 16.71
C ALA A 155 -26.39 7.07 17.35
N ARG A 156 -25.90 6.74 18.54
CA ARG A 156 -26.40 5.60 19.33
C ARG A 156 -27.80 5.93 19.82
N VAL A 157 -28.77 5.19 19.31
CA VAL A 157 -30.19 5.33 19.62
C VAL A 157 -30.69 3.93 19.89
N ASN A 158 -31.30 3.70 21.05
CA ASN A 158 -31.87 2.38 21.33
C ASN A 158 -33.26 2.27 20.70
N GLU A 159 -33.38 1.70 19.49
CA GLU A 159 -34.67 1.61 18.82
C GLU A 159 -35.65 0.68 19.55
N CYS A 160 -35.14 -0.36 20.21
CA CYS A 160 -35.94 -1.30 20.99
C CYS A 160 -36.69 -0.65 22.17
N SER A 161 -36.20 0.48 22.70
CA SER A 161 -36.81 1.21 23.83
C SER A 161 -38.13 1.90 23.48
N ASN A 162 -38.41 2.15 22.20
CA ASN A 162 -39.71 2.69 21.78
C ASN A 162 -40.08 2.17 20.38
N LYS A 163 -40.68 0.97 20.37
CA LYS A 163 -41.02 0.26 19.13
C LYS A 163 -41.86 1.09 18.15
N GLU A 164 -42.83 1.87 18.64
CA GLU A 164 -43.70 2.68 17.77
C GLU A 164 -42.94 3.85 17.12
N LYS A 165 -42.18 4.61 17.93
CA LYS A 165 -41.39 5.76 17.46
C LYS A 165 -40.37 5.37 16.39
N TYR A 166 -39.70 4.23 16.59
CA TYR A 166 -38.64 3.74 15.71
C TYR A 166 -39.12 2.70 14.69
N ARG A 167 -40.42 2.37 14.66
CA ARG A 167 -41.06 1.41 13.75
C ARG A 167 -40.41 0.03 13.79
N VAL A 168 -40.09 -0.45 14.99
CA VAL A 168 -39.55 -1.81 15.22
C VAL A 168 -40.64 -2.83 14.87
N ASP A 169 -40.38 -3.60 13.82
CA ASP A 169 -41.29 -4.56 13.19
C ASP A 169 -40.90 -6.03 13.46
N CYS A 170 -40.18 -6.29 14.56
CA CYS A 170 -39.97 -7.65 15.07
C CYS A 170 -41.32 -8.38 15.27
N ASP A 171 -41.32 -9.69 15.04
CA ASP A 171 -42.44 -10.57 15.36
C ASP A 171 -42.83 -10.46 16.86
N GLU A 172 -44.09 -10.73 17.20
CA GLU A 172 -44.55 -10.74 18.59
C GLU A 172 -43.80 -11.79 19.44
N ASN A 173 -43.45 -12.91 18.80
CA ASN A 173 -42.66 -14.00 19.36
C ASN A 173 -41.14 -13.80 19.17
N ALA A 174 -40.70 -12.58 18.82
CA ALA A 174 -39.29 -12.21 18.76
C ALA A 174 -38.87 -11.24 19.89
N ILE A 175 -37.56 -11.19 20.11
CA ILE A 175 -36.83 -10.27 20.95
C ILE A 175 -36.18 -9.22 20.03
N CYS A 176 -36.35 -7.94 20.35
CA CYS A 176 -35.63 -6.85 19.70
C CYS A 176 -34.25 -6.72 20.36
N ILE A 177 -33.19 -6.68 19.54
CA ILE A 177 -31.81 -6.56 19.98
C ILE A 177 -31.23 -5.29 19.36
N ASP A 178 -30.77 -4.40 20.23
CA ASP A 178 -30.13 -3.14 19.87
C ASP A 178 -28.72 -3.39 19.30
N THR A 179 -28.32 -2.65 18.27
CA THR A 179 -27.02 -2.81 17.61
C THR A 179 -26.40 -1.46 17.25
N ASP A 180 -25.11 -1.47 16.95
CA ASP A 180 -24.37 -0.28 16.51
C ASP A 180 -24.90 0.30 15.19
N ASP A 181 -25.56 -0.52 14.35
CA ASP A 181 -26.19 -0.08 13.09
C ASP A 181 -27.73 -0.24 13.10
N SER A 182 -28.40 0.22 14.16
CA SER A 182 -29.86 0.12 14.41
C SER A 182 -30.24 -1.13 15.20
N PHE A 183 -31.23 -1.93 14.77
CA PHE A 183 -31.68 -3.10 15.53
C PHE A 183 -31.81 -4.38 14.68
N THR A 184 -31.72 -5.52 15.33
CA THR A 184 -32.08 -6.83 14.77
C THR A 184 -33.17 -7.49 15.61
N CYS A 185 -33.77 -8.57 15.09
CA CYS A 185 -34.79 -9.35 15.78
C CYS A 185 -34.37 -10.82 15.81
N GLN A 186 -34.57 -11.48 16.95
CA GLN A 186 -34.30 -12.90 17.13
C GLN A 186 -35.56 -13.59 17.68
N CYS A 187 -35.98 -14.71 17.08
CA CYS A 187 -37.11 -15.48 17.63
C CYS A 187 -36.82 -15.95 19.07
N ARG A 188 -37.84 -15.97 19.91
CA ARG A 188 -37.73 -16.47 21.30
C ARG A 188 -37.38 -17.97 21.30
N PRO A 189 -36.71 -18.48 22.34
CA PRO A 189 -36.55 -19.92 22.52
C PRO A 189 -37.91 -20.64 22.43
N GLY A 190 -37.94 -21.74 21.67
CA GLY A 190 -39.19 -22.44 21.34
C GLY A 190 -39.91 -21.93 20.08
N PHE A 191 -39.31 -21.00 19.33
CA PHE A 191 -39.82 -20.55 18.02
C PHE A 191 -38.76 -20.70 16.92
N ALA A 192 -39.20 -21.14 15.73
CA ALA A 192 -38.39 -21.21 14.52
C ALA A 192 -38.54 -19.93 13.67
N ASP A 193 -37.42 -19.44 13.14
CA ASP A 193 -37.41 -18.28 12.25
C ASP A 193 -37.64 -18.71 10.80
N ILE A 194 -38.78 -18.31 10.24
CA ILE A 194 -39.15 -18.57 8.84
C ILE A 194 -39.15 -17.29 8.00
N SER A 195 -38.55 -16.20 8.48
CA SER A 195 -38.54 -14.89 7.82
C SER A 195 -37.94 -14.94 6.41
N ALA A 196 -36.88 -15.74 6.23
CA ALA A 196 -36.20 -15.93 4.94
C ALA A 196 -37.14 -16.46 3.85
N ALA A 197 -38.07 -17.37 4.18
CA ALA A 197 -39.04 -17.92 3.24
C ALA A 197 -40.04 -16.87 2.68
N PHE A 198 -40.09 -15.68 3.30
CA PHE A 198 -40.94 -14.55 2.88
C PHE A 198 -40.12 -13.32 2.47
N ASN A 199 -38.82 -13.49 2.19
CA ASN A 199 -37.88 -12.40 1.89
C ASN A 199 -37.85 -11.29 2.96
N ARG A 200 -38.00 -11.66 4.24
CA ARG A 200 -37.91 -10.75 5.38
C ARG A 200 -36.58 -10.91 6.11
N LEU A 201 -36.16 -9.86 6.81
CA LEU A 201 -35.04 -9.90 7.76
C LEU A 201 -35.32 -10.91 8.91
N PRO A 202 -34.29 -11.43 9.61
CA PRO A 202 -34.46 -12.35 10.73
C PRO A 202 -35.40 -11.81 11.83
N GLY A 203 -36.10 -12.73 12.51
CA GLY A 203 -37.02 -12.43 13.60
C GLY A 203 -38.25 -11.59 13.22
N ARG A 204 -38.61 -11.54 11.93
CA ARG A 204 -39.82 -10.85 11.39
C ARG A 204 -40.97 -11.81 11.05
N ARG A 205 -40.76 -13.10 11.29
CA ARG A 205 -41.77 -14.16 11.26
C ARG A 205 -41.30 -15.37 12.08
N CYS A 206 -41.85 -15.54 13.27
CA CYS A 206 -41.53 -16.61 14.20
C CYS A 206 -42.75 -17.53 14.37
N ILE A 207 -42.57 -18.84 14.18
CA ILE A 207 -43.60 -19.86 14.43
C ILE A 207 -43.17 -20.77 15.58
N GLU A 208 -44.11 -21.36 16.32
CA GLU A 208 -43.77 -22.31 17.38
C GLU A 208 -42.92 -23.46 16.80
N ALA A 209 -41.79 -23.77 17.45
CA ALA A 209 -40.91 -24.86 17.07
C ALA A 209 -41.51 -26.19 17.55
N VAL A 210 -42.49 -26.68 16.83
CA VAL A 210 -43.08 -28.01 17.01
C VAL A 210 -42.22 -29.01 16.23
N ASN A 211 -41.81 -30.10 16.85
CA ASN A 211 -41.12 -31.18 16.13
C ASN A 211 -42.17 -32.02 15.37
N GLU A 212 -42.48 -31.66 14.12
CA GLU A 212 -43.52 -32.37 13.34
C GLU A 212 -43.12 -33.82 13.03
N CYS A 213 -41.82 -34.13 13.00
CA CYS A 213 -41.31 -35.49 12.84
C CYS A 213 -41.69 -36.44 13.99
N SER A 214 -41.96 -35.90 15.19
CA SER A 214 -42.40 -36.69 16.35
C SER A 214 -43.87 -37.10 16.30
N VAL A 215 -44.67 -36.51 15.39
CA VAL A 215 -46.11 -36.77 15.28
C VAL A 215 -46.48 -37.03 13.82
N LYS A 216 -46.80 -38.28 13.48
CA LYS A 216 -47.10 -38.72 12.09
C LYS A 216 -48.27 -37.98 11.40
N SER A 217 -49.08 -37.22 12.13
CA SER A 217 -50.14 -36.36 11.58
C SER A 217 -49.75 -34.90 11.37
N LEU A 218 -48.53 -34.50 11.73
CA LEU A 218 -48.02 -33.13 11.55
C LEU A 218 -47.02 -33.01 10.38
N ASN A 219 -46.53 -34.13 9.85
CA ASN A 219 -45.66 -34.17 8.67
C ASN A 219 -46.29 -35.01 7.54
N ASP A 220 -45.94 -34.69 6.29
CA ASP A 220 -46.36 -35.39 5.07
C ASP A 220 -45.22 -36.19 4.42
N CYS A 221 -44.16 -36.49 5.19
CA CYS A 221 -43.02 -37.25 4.71
C CYS A 221 -43.44 -38.64 4.21
N SER A 222 -42.89 -39.04 3.07
CA SER A 222 -43.00 -40.41 2.55
C SER A 222 -42.48 -41.43 3.56
N GLU A 223 -43.02 -42.64 3.57
CA GLU A 223 -42.59 -43.74 4.44
C GLU A 223 -41.10 -44.08 4.32
N PHE A 224 -40.48 -43.74 3.18
CA PHE A 224 -39.05 -43.93 2.90
C PHE A 224 -38.20 -42.64 3.02
N ALA A 225 -38.79 -41.53 3.45
CA ALA A 225 -38.07 -40.28 3.68
C ALA A 225 -37.56 -40.18 5.12
N LEU A 226 -36.37 -39.59 5.29
CA LEU A 226 -35.89 -39.19 6.61
C LEU A 226 -36.54 -37.86 6.98
N CYS A 227 -37.33 -37.83 8.05
CA CYS A 227 -37.84 -36.59 8.62
C CYS A 227 -36.79 -36.03 9.60
N GLU A 228 -36.23 -34.86 9.28
CA GLU A 228 -35.34 -34.12 10.17
C GLU A 228 -36.05 -32.86 10.66
N ASP A 229 -36.10 -32.69 11.98
CA ASP A 229 -36.65 -31.51 12.63
C ASP A 229 -35.82 -30.27 12.30
N ALA A 230 -36.49 -29.18 11.95
CA ALA A 230 -35.85 -27.92 11.60
C ALA A 230 -35.32 -27.22 12.86
N LYS A 231 -34.18 -27.70 13.37
CA LYS A 231 -33.57 -27.24 14.62
C LYS A 231 -33.64 -25.71 14.75
N PRO A 232 -34.32 -25.16 15.77
CA PRO A 232 -34.20 -23.75 16.07
C PRO A 232 -32.73 -23.46 16.38
N ILE A 233 -32.15 -22.52 15.62
CA ILE A 233 -30.74 -22.16 15.73
C ILE A 233 -30.53 -21.51 17.10
N SER A 234 -29.74 -22.17 17.95
CA SER A 234 -29.31 -21.67 19.26
C SER A 234 -28.11 -20.72 19.15
#